data_AF-A0A9P0T661-F1
#
_entry.id   AF-A0A9P0T661-F1
#
_cell.length_a   1.000
_cell.length_b   1.000
_cell.length_c   1.000
_cell.angle_alpha   90.00
_cell.angle_beta   90.00
_cell.angle_gamma   90.00
#
_symmetry.space_group_name_H-M   'P 1'
#
loop_
_entity.id
_entity.type
_entity.pdbx_description
1 polymer ?
#
loop_
_entity_poly.entity_id
_entity_poly.type
_entity_poly.pdbx_seq_one_letter_code
_entity_poly.pdbx_strand_id
1 'polypeptide(L)'
;MVKCSAPLCGNATYKKTPDITFHRFPKDEIIKLAWLTNMKKQDLQPTSSSVLCSKHFEDHVIDKSGFRTVLHSGAVPTIFELLIEADQGTSSQELPVAGPESSVQIKVEPLSESECSLLSEKDKPVNPDGCNNDVLVKQEPGANGDENAGKPSDEWQEREQALLKRIEELEKIKTERTEDGLRLELKVREEEIDLLKSRVKNLETELQAALSKPAGKNQEIIQNIKQQHEELLSKARGMIFDKTKMVKNQELQIEALNSQVQSLKDINNITKDLLNIRNSEVKAMEDRLEAMEARYKAEKERHSLVLQRAQTSSGLNDDLKKEYETQLAIFKELRVKYEQRVQALVSENQQLKDLRKMTTNTTS
;
A
#
# COMPACT_ATOMS: atom_id res chain seq x y z
N MET A 1 -23.12 -33.86 -20.43
CA MET A 1 -21.75 -33.33 -20.67
C MET A 1 -21.71 -31.89 -20.16
N VAL A 2 -20.63 -31.47 -19.53
CA VAL A 2 -20.55 -30.16 -18.85
C VAL A 2 -19.56 -29.23 -19.57
N LYS A 3 -19.94 -27.95 -19.71
CA LYS A 3 -19.13 -26.86 -20.29
C LYS A 3 -18.74 -25.87 -19.17
N CYS A 4 -17.58 -25.24 -19.29
CA CYS A 4 -17.18 -24.16 -18.39
C CYS A 4 -18.20 -23.01 -18.42
N SER A 5 -18.57 -22.49 -17.25
CA SER A 5 -19.53 -21.41 -17.08
C SER A 5 -18.92 -20.00 -17.26
N ALA A 6 -17.59 -19.90 -17.35
CA ALA A 6 -16.89 -18.63 -17.58
C ALA A 6 -17.27 -17.98 -18.92
N PRO A 7 -17.42 -16.65 -18.96
CA PRO A 7 -17.63 -15.94 -20.21
C PRO A 7 -16.46 -16.22 -21.16
N LEU A 8 -16.77 -16.37 -22.46
CA LEU A 8 -15.80 -16.61 -23.54
C LEU A 8 -14.94 -17.89 -23.39
N CYS A 9 -15.20 -18.72 -22.38
CA CYS A 9 -14.48 -19.97 -22.20
C CYS A 9 -15.08 -21.10 -23.06
N GLY A 10 -14.27 -21.58 -24.02
CA GLY A 10 -14.64 -22.67 -24.92
C GLY A 10 -14.44 -24.08 -24.36
N ASN A 11 -13.95 -24.23 -23.12
CA ASN A 11 -13.59 -25.53 -22.55
C ASN A 11 -14.82 -26.35 -22.15
N ALA A 12 -14.80 -27.64 -22.50
CA ALA A 12 -15.86 -28.57 -22.18
C ALA A 12 -15.32 -29.99 -22.01
N THR A 13 -15.98 -30.76 -21.13
CA THR A 13 -15.60 -32.14 -20.77
C THR A 13 -15.44 -33.08 -21.97
N TYR A 14 -16.19 -32.87 -23.07
CA TYR A 14 -16.11 -33.71 -24.27
C TYR A 14 -14.93 -33.37 -25.21
N LYS A 15 -14.29 -32.20 -25.05
CA LYS A 15 -13.18 -31.77 -25.91
C LYS A 15 -11.84 -32.42 -25.56
N LYS A 16 -11.75 -33.14 -24.42
CA LYS A 16 -10.53 -33.82 -23.92
C LYS A 16 -9.27 -32.95 -24.01
N THR A 17 -9.38 -31.67 -23.69
CA THR A 17 -8.22 -30.77 -23.58
C THR A 17 -7.28 -31.29 -22.48
N PRO A 18 -5.99 -31.55 -22.78
CA PRO A 18 -5.05 -32.06 -21.80
C PRO A 18 -4.92 -31.08 -20.61
N ASP A 19 -4.75 -31.63 -19.42
CA ASP A 19 -4.48 -30.91 -18.16
C ASP A 19 -5.55 -29.91 -17.68
N ILE A 20 -6.79 -30.01 -18.19
CA ILE A 20 -7.92 -29.19 -17.71
C ILE A 20 -8.82 -30.01 -16.79
N THR A 21 -8.97 -29.53 -15.55
CA THR A 21 -9.91 -30.08 -14.56
C THR A 21 -11.13 -29.16 -14.42
N PHE A 22 -12.27 -29.72 -13.99
CA PHE A 22 -13.51 -28.97 -13.83
C PHE A 22 -13.96 -28.98 -12.36
N HIS A 23 -14.23 -27.81 -11.82
CA HIS A 23 -14.56 -27.58 -10.42
C HIS A 23 -15.97 -27.01 -10.30
N ARG A 24 -16.77 -27.61 -9.41
CA ARG A 24 -18.15 -27.17 -9.13
C ARG A 24 -18.14 -25.92 -8.25
N PHE A 25 -19.20 -25.14 -8.35
CA PHE A 25 -19.39 -23.98 -7.48
C PHE A 25 -19.42 -24.41 -6.00
N PRO A 26 -18.79 -23.63 -5.10
CA PRO A 26 -18.84 -23.88 -3.65
C PRO A 26 -20.27 -23.88 -3.11
N LYS A 27 -20.49 -24.63 -2.03
CA LYS A 27 -21.74 -24.58 -1.27
C LYS A 27 -21.85 -23.33 -0.40
N ASP A 28 -20.70 -22.81 0.05
CA ASP A 28 -20.61 -21.58 0.81
C ASP A 28 -21.05 -20.39 -0.05
N GLU A 29 -22.05 -19.65 0.43
CA GLU A 29 -22.68 -18.55 -0.29
C GLU A 29 -21.69 -17.40 -0.53
N ILE A 30 -20.77 -17.15 0.40
CA ILE A 30 -19.79 -16.05 0.31
C ILE A 30 -18.80 -16.34 -0.82
N ILE A 31 -18.23 -17.54 -0.84
CA ILE A 31 -17.25 -17.93 -1.86
C ILE A 31 -17.94 -18.06 -3.23
N LYS A 32 -19.19 -18.57 -3.26
CA LYS A 32 -20.00 -18.64 -4.47
C LYS A 32 -20.25 -17.25 -5.07
N LEU A 33 -20.60 -16.27 -4.25
CA LEU A 33 -20.74 -14.87 -4.68
C LEU A 33 -19.42 -14.30 -5.21
N ALA A 34 -18.29 -14.58 -4.55
CA ALA A 34 -16.98 -14.14 -5.04
C ALA A 34 -16.65 -14.71 -6.44
N TRP A 35 -17.00 -15.98 -6.71
CA TRP A 35 -16.84 -16.58 -8.04
C TRP A 35 -17.68 -15.83 -9.09
N LEU A 36 -18.94 -15.53 -8.79
CA LEU A 36 -19.85 -14.83 -9.69
C LEU A 36 -19.40 -13.40 -9.97
N THR A 37 -18.92 -12.70 -8.94
CA THR A 37 -18.36 -11.35 -9.05
C THR A 37 -17.15 -11.33 -9.96
N ASN A 38 -16.20 -12.24 -9.77
CA ASN A 38 -14.98 -12.27 -10.58
C ASN A 38 -15.26 -12.68 -12.04
N MET A 39 -16.29 -13.50 -12.27
CA MET A 39 -16.80 -13.82 -13.61
C MET A 39 -17.59 -12.68 -14.27
N LYS A 40 -17.85 -11.57 -13.55
CA LYS A 40 -18.78 -10.50 -13.94
C LYS A 40 -20.17 -11.03 -14.33
N LYS A 41 -20.65 -12.05 -13.62
CA LYS A 41 -21.97 -12.67 -13.82
C LYS A 41 -22.73 -12.75 -12.50
N GLN A 42 -22.98 -11.60 -11.88
CA GLN A 42 -23.69 -11.52 -10.60
C GLN A 42 -25.15 -12.02 -10.72
N ASP A 43 -25.75 -11.91 -11.90
CA ASP A 43 -27.13 -12.36 -12.15
C ASP A 43 -27.25 -13.86 -12.49
N LEU A 44 -26.15 -14.58 -12.63
CA LEU A 44 -26.18 -16.01 -12.94
C LEU A 44 -26.44 -16.82 -11.67
N GLN A 45 -27.45 -17.69 -11.71
CA GLN A 45 -27.72 -18.68 -10.68
C GLN A 45 -27.03 -20.01 -11.02
N PRO A 46 -25.91 -20.40 -10.36
CA PRO A 46 -25.24 -21.66 -10.65
C PRO A 46 -26.12 -22.84 -10.28
N THR A 47 -26.33 -23.76 -11.23
CA THR A 47 -27.01 -25.03 -10.97
C THR A 47 -26.00 -26.07 -10.50
N SER A 48 -26.47 -27.25 -10.07
CA SER A 48 -25.59 -28.36 -9.71
C SER A 48 -24.65 -28.78 -10.85
N SER A 49 -25.00 -28.49 -12.11
CA SER A 49 -24.18 -28.73 -13.31
C SER A 49 -23.23 -27.59 -13.67
N SER A 50 -23.31 -26.42 -13.02
CA SER A 50 -22.41 -25.29 -13.31
C SER A 50 -21.00 -25.58 -12.76
N VAL A 51 -19.99 -25.36 -13.60
CA VAL A 51 -18.57 -25.63 -13.26
C VAL A 51 -17.65 -24.60 -13.92
N LEU A 52 -16.48 -24.38 -13.32
CA LEU A 52 -15.38 -23.66 -13.92
C LEU A 52 -14.21 -24.60 -14.22
N CYS A 53 -13.48 -24.36 -15.30
CA CYS A 53 -12.25 -25.09 -15.58
C CYS A 53 -11.06 -24.50 -14.81
N SER A 54 -10.03 -25.32 -14.57
CA SER A 54 -8.81 -24.95 -13.85
C SER A 54 -8.11 -23.69 -14.36
N LYS A 55 -8.23 -23.36 -15.66
CA LYS A 55 -7.63 -22.15 -16.26
C LYS A 55 -8.05 -20.81 -15.62
N HIS A 56 -9.16 -20.79 -14.89
CA HIS A 56 -9.64 -19.57 -14.22
C HIS A 56 -9.08 -19.37 -12.82
N PHE A 57 -8.26 -20.32 -12.35
CA PHE A 57 -7.65 -20.33 -11.03
C PHE A 57 -6.13 -20.30 -11.18
N GLU A 58 -5.46 -19.64 -10.26
CA GLU A 58 -3.99 -19.70 -10.19
C GLU A 58 -3.52 -21.11 -9.82
N ASP A 59 -2.41 -21.57 -10.40
CA ASP A 59 -1.95 -22.95 -10.18
C ASP A 59 -1.71 -23.30 -8.71
N HIS A 60 -1.33 -22.31 -7.89
CA HIS A 60 -1.05 -22.50 -6.46
C HIS A 60 -2.30 -22.78 -5.62
N VAL A 61 -3.50 -22.40 -6.09
CA VAL A 61 -4.78 -22.71 -5.40
C VAL A 61 -5.36 -24.05 -5.81
N ILE A 62 -4.73 -24.76 -6.74
CA ILE A 62 -5.14 -26.08 -7.23
C ILE A 62 -4.25 -27.15 -6.58
N ASP A 63 -4.83 -28.00 -5.74
CA ASP A 63 -4.13 -29.15 -5.17
C ASP A 63 -4.21 -30.35 -6.13
N LYS A 64 -3.05 -30.75 -6.64
CA LYS A 64 -2.84 -31.91 -7.53
C LYS A 64 -2.20 -33.10 -6.81
N SER A 65 -1.98 -33.02 -5.50
CA SER A 65 -1.24 -34.03 -4.72
C SER A 65 -2.06 -35.29 -4.43
N GLY A 66 -3.39 -35.18 -4.45
CA GLY A 66 -4.32 -36.28 -4.18
C GLY A 66 -4.78 -37.06 -5.43
N PHE A 67 -5.57 -38.11 -5.19
CA PHE A 67 -6.20 -38.92 -6.24
C PHE A 67 -7.19 -38.13 -7.13
N ARG A 68 -7.67 -36.98 -6.65
CA ARG A 68 -8.51 -36.05 -7.40
C ARG A 68 -7.96 -34.65 -7.24
N THR A 69 -7.84 -33.93 -8.35
CA THR A 69 -7.50 -32.50 -8.33
C THR A 69 -8.64 -31.69 -7.70
N VAL A 70 -8.33 -30.97 -6.62
CA VAL A 70 -9.29 -30.16 -5.86
C VAL A 70 -8.79 -28.73 -5.70
N LEU A 71 -9.70 -27.81 -5.40
CA LEU A 71 -9.33 -26.44 -5.05
C LEU A 71 -9.13 -26.35 -3.54
N HIS A 72 -8.18 -25.51 -3.10
CA HIS A 72 -8.03 -25.18 -1.69
C HIS A 72 -9.31 -24.53 -1.13
N SER A 73 -9.53 -24.67 0.17
CA SER A 73 -10.64 -24.01 0.85
C SER A 73 -10.54 -22.48 0.67
N GLY A 74 -11.63 -21.84 0.24
CA GLY A 74 -11.65 -20.40 -0.01
C GLY A 74 -11.13 -19.96 -1.39
N ALA A 75 -10.69 -20.88 -2.25
CA ALA A 75 -10.19 -20.52 -3.57
C ALA A 75 -11.26 -19.81 -4.41
N VAL A 76 -10.87 -18.71 -5.07
CA VAL A 76 -11.71 -17.91 -5.98
C VAL A 76 -11.05 -17.82 -7.36
N PRO A 77 -11.83 -17.81 -8.45
CA PRO A 77 -11.26 -17.66 -9.79
C PRO A 77 -10.85 -16.22 -10.00
N THR A 78 -9.59 -15.97 -10.37
CA THR A 78 -9.02 -14.62 -10.59
C THR A 78 -8.65 -14.38 -12.05
N ILE A 79 -8.57 -15.44 -12.87
CA ILE A 79 -8.07 -15.37 -14.24
C ILE A 79 -9.23 -15.35 -15.23
N PHE A 80 -9.56 -14.16 -15.73
CA PHE A 80 -10.52 -13.96 -16.83
C PHE A 80 -9.92 -13.03 -17.87
N GLU A 81 -9.83 -13.49 -19.12
CA GLU A 81 -9.54 -12.62 -20.26
C GLU A 81 -10.80 -11.77 -20.51
N LEU A 82 -10.81 -10.59 -19.90
CA LEU A 82 -11.85 -9.60 -20.14
C LEU A 82 -11.60 -8.99 -21.52
N LEU A 83 -12.36 -9.42 -22.53
CA LEU A 83 -12.55 -8.57 -23.71
C LEU A 83 -13.32 -7.34 -23.26
N ILE A 84 -12.64 -6.22 -23.22
CA ILE A 84 -13.27 -4.89 -23.22
C ILE A 84 -13.86 -4.76 -24.62
N GLU A 85 -15.16 -4.99 -24.76
CA GLU A 85 -15.89 -4.63 -25.97
C GLU A 85 -16.03 -3.11 -25.98
N ALA A 86 -15.13 -2.44 -26.71
CA ALA A 86 -15.24 -1.04 -27.04
C ALA A 86 -16.24 -0.86 -28.17
N ASP A 87 -17.29 -0.08 -27.92
CA ASP A 87 -18.18 0.46 -28.94
C ASP A 87 -17.46 1.60 -29.69
N GLN A 88 -17.23 1.36 -30.97
CA GLN A 88 -17.03 2.25 -32.12
C GLN A 88 -16.28 3.60 -31.98
N GLY A 89 -15.20 3.75 -32.77
CA GLY A 89 -14.95 5.00 -33.51
C GLY A 89 -13.49 5.51 -33.58
N THR A 90 -12.91 5.40 -34.77
CA THR A 90 -11.93 6.32 -35.41
C THR A 90 -10.46 6.40 -34.95
N SER A 91 -9.59 5.82 -35.78
CA SER A 91 -8.44 6.44 -36.50
C SER A 91 -7.39 7.29 -35.76
N SER A 92 -6.18 6.72 -35.74
CA SER A 92 -4.84 7.33 -35.94
C SER A 92 -4.14 8.11 -34.81
N GLN A 93 -2.89 7.68 -34.63
CA GLN A 93 -1.67 8.40 -34.19
C GLN A 93 -1.31 8.48 -32.70
N GLU A 94 -0.12 7.91 -32.45
CA GLU A 94 0.99 8.22 -31.51
C GLU A 94 0.73 8.56 -30.03
N LEU A 95 1.59 7.96 -29.20
CA LEU A 95 1.83 8.24 -27.78
C LEU A 95 2.01 9.74 -27.52
N PRO A 96 1.51 10.29 -26.39
CA PRO A 96 2.43 10.47 -25.26
C PRO A 96 1.82 10.37 -23.85
N VAL A 97 2.69 9.93 -22.94
CA VAL A 97 2.88 10.38 -21.55
C VAL A 97 1.88 11.40 -20.99
N ALA A 98 1.22 11.04 -19.88
CA ALA A 98 1.12 11.84 -18.65
C ALA A 98 0.25 11.12 -17.62
N GLY A 99 0.71 11.06 -16.36
CA GLY A 99 -0.20 10.98 -15.22
C GLY A 99 -1.13 12.20 -15.21
N PRO A 100 -2.23 12.19 -14.44
CA PRO A 100 -2.04 12.44 -13.03
C PRO A 100 -3.05 11.75 -12.11
N GLU A 101 -2.70 11.84 -10.83
CA GLU A 101 -3.57 11.85 -9.67
C GLU A 101 -4.93 12.52 -9.92
N SER A 102 -6.01 11.96 -9.35
CA SER A 102 -6.90 12.73 -8.46
C SER A 102 -7.97 11.83 -7.83
N SER A 103 -7.94 11.79 -6.50
CA SER A 103 -9.07 12.00 -5.59
C SER A 103 -10.47 11.67 -6.10
N VAL A 104 -11.13 10.68 -5.49
CA VAL A 104 -12.59 10.68 -5.38
C VAL A 104 -13.02 10.42 -3.94
N GLN A 105 -13.91 11.31 -3.53
CA GLN A 105 -14.46 11.55 -2.21
C GLN A 105 -15.34 10.39 -1.74
N ILE A 106 -15.17 10.04 -0.47
CA ILE A 106 -16.09 9.18 0.27
C ILE A 106 -17.35 10.01 0.57
N LYS A 107 -18.49 9.63 -0.02
CA LYS A 107 -19.81 10.05 0.42
C LYS A 107 -20.52 8.85 1.03
N VAL A 108 -20.56 8.80 2.35
CA VAL A 108 -21.39 7.85 3.11
C VAL A 108 -22.66 8.59 3.50
N GLU A 109 -23.81 8.09 3.05
CA GLU A 109 -25.11 8.38 3.67
C GLU A 109 -25.66 7.07 4.26
N PRO A 110 -26.14 7.08 5.51
CA PRO A 110 -26.77 5.92 6.14
C PRO A 110 -28.30 5.96 5.98
N LEU A 111 -28.91 4.78 5.81
CA LEU A 111 -30.35 4.60 5.92
C LEU A 111 -30.81 4.49 7.38
N SER A 112 -31.95 5.14 7.61
CA SER A 112 -32.90 5.13 8.74
C SER A 112 -33.29 3.71 9.20
N GLU A 113 -33.72 3.49 10.45
CA GLU A 113 -35.05 3.75 11.08
C GLU A 113 -34.91 3.40 12.59
N SER A 114 -35.70 3.81 13.60
CA SER A 114 -36.97 4.52 13.74
C SER A 114 -37.15 4.93 15.24
N GLU A 115 -37.76 6.11 15.43
CA GLU A 115 -38.68 6.61 16.48
C GLU A 115 -38.48 6.35 17.99
N CYS A 116 -38.52 7.45 18.80
CA CYS A 116 -39.70 7.78 19.62
C CYS A 116 -39.64 9.21 20.27
N SER A 117 -40.51 10.10 19.77
CA SER A 117 -41.41 11.08 20.42
C SER A 117 -41.04 12.00 21.62
N LEU A 118 -41.16 13.32 21.35
CA LEU A 118 -41.90 14.41 22.07
C LEU A 118 -41.53 14.73 23.54
N LEU A 119 -41.22 15.99 23.92
CA LEU A 119 -42.12 17.16 23.97
C LEU A 119 -41.37 18.53 23.94
N SER A 120 -42.11 19.55 23.48
CA SER A 120 -41.89 21.02 23.45
C SER A 120 -41.73 21.66 24.85
N GLU A 121 -41.27 22.89 25.10
CA GLU A 121 -41.60 24.24 24.56
C GLU A 121 -40.45 25.25 24.85
N LYS A 122 -40.06 26.08 23.86
CA LYS A 122 -40.12 27.56 23.79
C LYS A 122 -39.66 28.37 25.02
N ASP A 123 -38.65 29.23 24.87
CA ASP A 123 -38.84 30.67 24.56
C ASP A 123 -37.51 31.43 24.39
N LYS A 124 -37.52 32.40 23.47
CA LYS A 124 -36.45 33.34 23.08
C LYS A 124 -36.88 34.75 23.55
N PRO A 125 -35.98 35.70 23.88
CA PRO A 125 -35.53 36.70 22.87
C PRO A 125 -34.03 37.12 23.06
N VAL A 126 -33.18 37.37 22.05
CA VAL A 126 -33.05 38.55 21.13
C VAL A 126 -32.86 39.85 21.95
N ASN A 127 -31.77 40.63 21.88
CA ASN A 127 -31.16 41.31 20.71
C ASN A 127 -29.80 42.02 21.10
N PRO A 128 -29.22 42.98 20.33
CA PRO A 128 -27.92 42.84 19.64
C PRO A 128 -26.87 43.90 20.03
N ASP A 129 -25.65 43.82 19.49
CA ASP A 129 -24.70 44.90 19.12
C ASP A 129 -23.40 44.21 18.68
N GLY A 130 -22.88 44.33 17.46
CA GLY A 130 -22.36 45.55 16.83
C GLY A 130 -20.83 45.63 17.06
N CYS A 131 -20.00 44.89 16.33
CA CYS A 131 -19.27 45.27 15.11
C CYS A 131 -17.82 45.80 15.35
N ASN A 132 -16.87 45.17 14.63
CA ASN A 132 -15.55 45.64 14.14
C ASN A 132 -14.36 45.81 15.11
N ASN A 133 -13.25 45.13 14.79
CA ASN A 133 -12.14 45.79 14.09
C ASN A 133 -11.11 44.79 13.49
N ASP A 134 -10.82 45.06 12.22
CA ASP A 134 -9.51 45.09 11.56
C ASP A 134 -8.66 43.83 11.35
N VAL A 135 -8.80 43.36 10.10
CA VAL A 135 -7.79 42.77 9.23
C VAL A 135 -6.48 43.58 9.28
N LEU A 136 -5.36 42.91 9.59
CA LEU A 136 -4.03 43.36 9.19
C LEU A 136 -3.33 42.25 8.39
N VAL A 137 -3.45 42.37 7.07
CA VAL A 137 -2.61 41.69 6.08
C VAL A 137 -1.18 42.24 6.19
N LYS A 138 -0.20 41.35 6.29
CA LYS A 138 1.17 41.63 5.87
C LYS A 138 1.62 40.53 4.91
N GLN A 139 1.82 40.94 3.66
CA GLN A 139 2.46 40.17 2.60
C GLN A 139 3.99 40.23 2.74
N GLU A 140 4.63 39.07 2.50
CA GLU A 140 5.80 38.81 1.63
C GLU A 140 7.20 39.37 2.05
N PRO A 141 8.33 38.69 1.74
CA PRO A 141 8.62 38.20 0.39
C PRO A 141 9.22 36.79 0.24
N GLY A 142 8.86 36.18 -0.89
CA GLY A 142 9.51 34.99 -1.43
C GLY A 142 11.00 35.16 -1.76
N ALA A 143 11.71 34.03 -1.68
CA ALA A 143 13.04 33.86 -2.25
C ALA A 143 13.10 32.50 -2.97
N ASN A 144 13.41 32.60 -4.26
CA ASN A 144 13.75 31.59 -5.25
C ASN A 144 14.22 30.23 -4.71
N GLY A 145 13.62 29.18 -5.26
CA GLY A 145 14.16 27.83 -5.21
C GLY A 145 15.33 27.71 -6.19
N ASP A 146 16.51 27.46 -5.64
CA ASP A 146 17.64 26.85 -6.34
C ASP A 146 17.65 25.35 -6.00
N GLU A 147 17.82 24.54 -7.02
CA GLU A 147 17.99 23.09 -6.94
C GLU A 147 19.29 22.75 -6.19
N ASN A 148 19.22 21.96 -5.12
CA ASN A 148 20.27 20.97 -4.88
C ASN A 148 19.80 19.80 -4.01
N ALA A 149 20.03 18.59 -4.52
CA ALA A 149 19.76 17.33 -3.88
C ALA A 149 20.77 17.04 -2.75
N GLY A 150 20.28 16.66 -1.56
CA GLY A 150 21.14 16.22 -0.46
C GLY A 150 20.40 15.64 0.75
N LYS A 151 20.24 14.31 0.77
CA LYS A 151 20.05 13.42 1.95
C LYS A 151 18.92 13.76 2.98
N PRO A 152 17.75 13.10 2.90
CA PRO A 152 16.61 13.31 3.82
C PRO A 152 16.73 12.56 5.17
N SER A 153 17.93 12.20 5.63
CA SER A 153 18.12 11.39 6.86
C SER A 153 18.57 12.20 8.07
N ASP A 154 19.37 13.26 7.88
CA ASP A 154 19.90 14.07 9.00
C ASP A 154 18.91 15.14 9.46
N GLU A 155 18.08 15.69 8.55
CA GLU A 155 17.08 16.72 8.88
C GLU A 155 16.00 16.24 9.86
N TRP A 156 15.60 14.96 9.77
CA TRP A 156 14.59 14.40 10.67
C TRP A 156 15.14 14.21 12.08
N GLN A 157 16.40 13.78 12.21
CA GLN A 157 17.07 13.58 13.49
C GLN A 157 17.33 14.91 14.21
N GLU A 158 17.75 15.94 13.48
CA GLU A 158 17.89 17.30 14.04
C GLU A 158 16.53 17.86 14.49
N ARG A 159 15.47 17.61 13.73
CA ARG A 159 14.10 18.03 14.08
C ARG A 159 13.55 17.28 15.29
N GLU A 160 13.83 15.98 15.42
CA GLU A 160 13.48 15.17 16.58
C GLU A 160 14.20 15.68 17.84
N GLN A 161 15.51 15.94 17.76
CA GLN A 161 16.28 16.50 18.87
C GLN A 161 15.79 17.90 19.28
N ALA A 162 15.44 18.76 18.31
CA ALA A 162 14.87 20.07 18.59
C ALA A 162 13.52 19.98 19.30
N LEU A 163 12.66 19.02 18.93
CA LEU A 163 11.38 18.78 19.58
C LEU A 163 11.54 18.25 21.00
N LEU A 164 12.47 17.31 21.24
CA LEU A 164 12.75 16.80 22.59
C LEU A 164 13.25 17.90 23.52
N LYS A 165 14.16 18.76 23.04
CA LYS A 165 14.66 19.91 23.79
C LYS A 165 13.53 20.90 24.12
N ARG A 166 12.60 21.09 23.18
CA ARG A 166 11.42 21.94 23.39
C ARG A 166 10.44 21.34 24.40
N ILE A 167 10.27 20.02 24.40
CA ILE A 167 9.45 19.32 25.39
C ILE A 167 10.05 19.51 26.79
N GLU A 168 11.36 19.32 26.95
CA GLU A 168 12.06 19.50 28.23
C GLU A 168 11.95 20.96 28.75
N GLU A 169 12.11 21.95 27.88
CA GLU A 169 11.87 23.36 28.23
C GLU A 169 10.43 23.62 28.66
N LEU A 170 9.45 23.05 27.94
CA LEU A 170 8.03 23.21 28.26
C LEU A 170 7.65 22.48 29.55
N GLU A 171 8.24 21.32 29.82
CA GLU A 171 8.08 20.59 31.07
C GLU A 171 8.67 21.37 32.23
N LYS A 172 9.86 21.96 32.06
CA LYS A 172 10.48 22.83 33.06
C LYS A 172 9.63 24.06 33.37
N ILE A 173 9.11 24.75 32.34
CA ILE A 173 8.21 25.89 32.52
C ILE A 173 6.89 25.46 33.18
N LYS A 174 6.38 24.27 32.84
CA LYS A 174 5.17 23.70 33.43
C LYS A 174 5.39 23.40 34.91
N THR A 175 6.49 22.75 35.27
CA THR A 175 6.83 22.42 36.66
C THR A 175 7.09 23.68 37.48
N GLU A 176 7.86 24.64 36.96
CA GLU A 176 8.17 25.92 37.64
C GLU A 176 6.88 26.73 37.90
N ARG A 177 5.98 26.84 36.91
CA ARG A 177 4.69 27.55 37.09
C ARG A 177 3.76 26.87 38.08
N THR A 178 3.78 25.53 38.15
CA THR A 178 2.90 24.79 39.06
C THR A 178 3.46 24.68 40.47
N GLU A 179 4.76 24.45 40.64
CA GLU A 179 5.38 24.25 41.95
C GLU A 179 5.46 25.57 42.72
N ASP A 180 5.88 26.66 42.07
CA ASP A 180 5.93 27.97 42.70
C ASP A 180 4.52 28.53 42.95
N GLY A 181 3.57 28.25 42.05
CA GLY A 181 2.15 28.58 42.24
C GLY A 181 1.55 27.85 43.43
N LEU A 182 1.79 26.54 43.55
CA LEU A 182 1.33 25.73 44.69
C LEU A 182 2.02 26.13 45.99
N ARG A 183 3.31 26.47 45.97
CA ARG A 183 4.04 26.98 47.14
C ARG A 183 3.49 28.32 47.63
N LEU A 184 3.17 29.22 46.70
CA LEU A 184 2.57 30.50 47.03
C LEU A 184 1.15 30.32 47.58
N GLU A 185 0.35 29.46 46.96
CA GLU A 185 -0.99 29.13 47.47
C GLU A 185 -0.92 28.47 48.86
N LEU A 186 0.06 27.60 49.11
CA LEU A 186 0.29 26.98 50.42
C LEU A 186 0.66 28.03 51.47
N LYS A 187 1.56 28.98 51.17
CA LYS A 187 1.86 30.10 52.08
C LYS A 187 0.66 30.99 52.36
N VAL A 188 -0.12 31.34 51.33
CA VAL A 188 -1.35 32.14 51.51
C VAL A 188 -2.34 31.40 52.41
N ARG A 189 -2.48 30.08 52.25
CA ARG A 189 -3.34 29.25 53.09
C ARG A 189 -2.80 29.11 54.52
N GLU A 190 -1.48 29.03 54.71
CA GLU A 190 -0.86 29.05 56.04
C GLU A 190 -1.13 30.36 56.78
N GLU A 191 -0.94 31.50 56.11
CA GLU A 191 -1.24 32.83 56.65
C GLU A 191 -2.74 32.99 56.94
N GLU A 192 -3.62 32.49 56.06
CA GLU A 192 -5.07 32.47 56.27
C GLU A 192 -5.45 31.60 57.47
N ILE A 193 -4.82 30.43 57.63
CA ILE A 193 -5.01 29.55 58.80
C ILE A 193 -4.58 30.26 60.09
N ASP A 194 -3.45 30.95 60.10
CA ASP A 194 -2.97 31.64 61.30
C ASP A 194 -3.80 32.88 61.65
N LEU A 195 -4.31 33.59 60.63
CA LEU A 195 -5.29 34.66 60.81
C LEU A 195 -6.61 34.12 61.38
N LEU A 196 -7.11 33.00 60.83
CA LEU A 196 -8.33 32.34 61.31
C LEU A 196 -8.16 31.79 62.73
N LYS A 197 -7.02 31.18 63.06
CA LYS A 197 -6.71 30.75 64.44
C LYS A 197 -6.69 31.94 65.40
N SER A 198 -6.07 33.05 65.00
CA SER A 198 -6.05 34.28 65.80
C SER A 198 -7.46 34.84 65.98
N ARG A 199 -8.31 34.78 64.94
CA ARG A 199 -9.71 35.20 65.00
C ARG A 199 -10.56 34.29 65.89
N VAL A 200 -10.38 32.97 65.79
CA VAL A 200 -11.05 31.99 66.66
C VAL A 200 -10.65 32.23 68.12
N LYS A 201 -9.35 32.42 68.41
CA LYS A 201 -8.87 32.73 69.75
C LYS A 201 -9.48 34.01 70.31
N ASN A 202 -9.58 35.06 69.50
CA ASN A 202 -10.26 36.30 69.89
C ASN A 202 -11.76 36.07 70.16
N LEU A 203 -12.46 35.35 69.28
CA LEU A 203 -13.87 35.02 69.46
C LEU A 203 -14.10 34.11 70.67
N GLU A 204 -13.18 33.20 70.98
CA GLU A 204 -13.22 32.37 72.19
C GLU A 204 -13.05 33.23 73.44
N THR A 205 -12.10 34.18 73.46
CA THR A 205 -11.98 35.13 74.56
C THR A 205 -13.19 36.06 74.71
N GLU A 206 -13.79 36.51 73.60
CA GLU A 206 -15.02 37.31 73.59
C GLU A 206 -16.23 36.50 74.08
N LEU A 207 -16.35 35.23 73.66
CA LEU A 207 -17.37 34.31 74.12
C LEU A 207 -17.22 33.99 75.61
N GLN A 208 -16.00 33.76 76.08
CA GLN A 208 -15.70 33.50 77.49
C GLN A 208 -15.99 34.72 78.37
N ALA A 209 -15.71 35.93 77.87
CA ALA A 209 -16.12 37.18 78.49
C ALA A 209 -17.65 37.36 78.49
N ALA A 210 -18.35 37.01 77.41
CA ALA A 210 -19.80 37.10 77.31
C ALA A 210 -20.55 36.06 78.18
N LEU A 211 -20.02 34.85 78.32
CA LEU A 211 -20.55 33.78 79.18
C LEU A 211 -20.42 34.12 80.68
N SER A 212 -19.49 34.99 81.06
CA SER A 212 -19.35 35.47 82.45
C SER A 212 -20.42 36.50 82.87
N LYS A 213 -21.32 36.94 81.97
CA LYS A 213 -22.46 37.82 82.28
C LYS A 213 -23.78 37.05 82.15
N PRO A 214 -24.61 36.92 83.21
CA PRO A 214 -25.86 36.21 83.13
C PRO A 214 -26.93 37.11 82.48
N ALA A 215 -27.32 36.82 81.24
CA ALA A 215 -28.50 37.42 80.62
C ALA A 215 -29.12 36.43 79.61
N GLY A 216 -30.36 35.99 79.86
CA GLY A 216 -31.07 34.99 79.05
C GLY A 216 -31.25 35.33 77.56
N LYS A 217 -30.99 36.56 77.13
CA LYS A 217 -30.98 36.98 75.71
C LYS A 217 -29.76 36.49 74.91
N ASN A 218 -28.62 36.20 75.57
CA ASN A 218 -27.42 35.68 74.88
C ASN A 218 -27.61 34.24 74.39
N GLN A 219 -28.40 33.43 75.11
CA GLN A 219 -28.70 32.04 74.75
C GLN A 219 -29.44 31.95 73.40
N GLU A 220 -30.40 32.85 73.19
CA GLU A 220 -31.24 32.93 71.99
C GLU A 220 -30.42 33.37 70.76
N ILE A 221 -29.52 34.34 70.93
CA ILE A 221 -28.58 34.77 69.88
C ILE A 221 -27.63 33.63 69.52
N ILE A 222 -27.08 32.91 70.50
CA ILE A 222 -26.22 31.75 70.28
C ILE A 222 -26.98 30.63 69.55
N GLN A 223 -28.25 30.39 69.89
CA GLN A 223 -29.09 29.43 69.17
C GLN A 223 -29.36 29.83 67.72
N ASN A 224 -29.68 31.10 67.46
CA ASN A 224 -29.89 31.60 66.10
C ASN A 224 -28.61 31.51 65.25
N ILE A 225 -27.45 31.86 65.82
CA ILE A 225 -26.16 31.71 65.14
C ILE A 225 -25.91 30.23 64.81
N LYS A 226 -26.13 29.31 65.75
CA LYS A 226 -26.00 27.87 65.50
C LYS A 226 -26.92 27.39 64.39
N GLN A 227 -28.18 27.84 64.36
CA GLN A 227 -29.13 27.48 63.32
C GLN A 227 -28.69 28.01 61.94
N GLN A 228 -28.20 29.24 61.86
CA GLN A 228 -27.66 29.81 60.61
C GLN A 228 -26.42 29.05 60.12
N HIS A 229 -25.53 28.64 61.02
CA HIS A 229 -24.39 27.81 60.66
C HIS A 229 -24.81 26.42 60.18
N GLU A 230 -25.81 25.79 60.82
CA GLU A 230 -26.36 24.49 60.42
C GLU A 230 -26.95 24.57 59.00
N GLU A 231 -27.70 25.64 58.69
CA GLU A 231 -28.26 25.90 57.36
C GLU A 231 -27.17 26.13 56.30
N LEU A 232 -26.15 26.92 56.61
CA LEU A 232 -24.97 27.12 55.75
C LEU A 232 -24.23 25.81 55.48
N LEU A 233 -24.02 24.99 56.50
CA LEU A 233 -23.39 23.67 56.37
C LEU A 233 -24.26 22.72 55.56
N SER A 234 -25.58 22.78 55.70
CA SER A 234 -26.51 22.00 54.88
C SER A 234 -26.41 22.38 53.40
N LYS A 235 -26.41 23.69 53.10
CA LYS A 235 -26.24 24.21 51.73
C LYS A 235 -24.87 23.86 51.14
N ALA A 236 -23.81 23.95 51.93
CA ALA A 236 -22.46 23.54 51.53
C ALA A 236 -22.40 22.04 51.21
N ARG A 237 -23.03 21.19 52.03
CA ARG A 237 -23.14 19.75 51.78
C ARG A 237 -23.84 19.44 50.45
N GLY A 238 -24.95 20.13 50.15
CA GLY A 238 -25.65 20.00 48.86
C GLY A 238 -24.76 20.38 47.67
N MET A 239 -24.09 21.53 47.71
CA MET A 239 -23.19 21.96 46.64
C MET A 239 -22.01 21.01 46.41
N ILE A 240 -21.44 20.45 47.49
CA ILE A 240 -20.37 19.44 47.39
C ILE A 240 -20.92 18.20 46.71
N PHE A 241 -22.09 17.71 47.11
CA PHE A 241 -22.71 16.54 46.51
C PHE A 241 -22.95 16.71 45.00
N ASP A 242 -23.50 17.85 44.58
CA ASP A 242 -23.73 18.16 43.16
C ASP A 242 -22.42 18.24 42.37
N LYS A 243 -21.40 18.90 42.94
CA LYS A 243 -20.06 18.93 42.33
C LYS A 243 -19.45 17.54 42.22
N THR A 244 -19.55 16.71 43.25
CA THR A 244 -19.05 15.32 43.22
C THR A 244 -19.74 14.51 42.13
N LYS A 245 -21.07 14.69 41.96
CA LYS A 245 -21.82 14.02 40.88
C LYS A 245 -21.35 14.49 39.50
N MET A 246 -21.13 15.79 39.32
CA MET A 246 -20.60 16.34 38.08
C MET A 246 -19.20 15.80 37.76
N VAL A 247 -18.29 15.79 38.74
CA VAL A 247 -16.92 15.27 38.59
C VAL A 247 -16.98 13.79 38.18
N LYS A 248 -17.80 12.98 38.85
CA LYS A 248 -17.93 11.56 38.52
C LYS A 248 -18.46 11.33 37.10
N ASN A 249 -19.36 12.19 36.63
CA ASN A 249 -19.83 12.13 35.24
C ASN A 249 -18.72 12.52 34.24
N GLN A 250 -17.94 13.55 34.55
CA GLN A 250 -16.79 13.96 33.73
C GLN A 250 -15.70 12.88 33.71
N GLU A 251 -15.44 12.20 34.82
CA GLU A 251 -14.51 11.06 34.91
C GLU A 251 -14.91 9.93 33.95
N LEU A 252 -16.19 9.56 33.94
CA LEU A 252 -16.72 8.56 33.01
C LEU A 252 -16.59 8.99 31.54
N GLN A 253 -16.81 10.28 31.26
CA GLN A 253 -16.65 10.83 29.92
C GLN A 253 -15.18 10.80 29.47
N ILE A 254 -14.25 11.14 30.35
CA ILE A 254 -12.80 11.06 30.09
C ILE A 254 -12.40 9.60 29.82
N GLU A 255 -12.91 8.65 30.60
CA GLU A 255 -12.64 7.22 30.41
C GLU A 255 -13.15 6.71 29.05
N ALA A 256 -14.37 7.10 28.66
CA ALA A 256 -14.93 6.78 27.35
C ALA A 256 -14.08 7.36 26.21
N LEU A 257 -13.68 8.63 26.31
CA LEU A 257 -12.82 9.29 25.31
C LEU A 257 -11.44 8.63 25.23
N ASN A 258 -10.84 8.26 26.37
CA ASN A 258 -9.57 7.53 26.39
C ASN A 258 -9.68 6.17 25.68
N SER A 259 -10.78 5.46 25.89
CA SER A 259 -11.04 4.18 25.22
C SER A 259 -11.19 4.36 23.70
N GLN A 260 -11.88 5.41 23.26
CA GLN A 260 -11.98 5.74 21.83
C GLN A 260 -10.62 6.09 21.21
N VAL A 261 -9.81 6.90 21.89
CA VAL A 261 -8.46 7.23 21.45
C VAL A 261 -7.60 5.97 21.31
N GLN A 262 -7.73 5.01 22.23
CA GLN A 262 -7.00 3.74 22.14
C GLN A 262 -7.43 2.93 20.92
N SER A 263 -8.74 2.80 20.67
CA SER A 263 -9.24 2.11 19.47
C SER A 263 -8.76 2.76 18.17
N LEU A 264 -8.70 4.10 18.10
CA LEU A 264 -8.14 4.81 16.95
C LEU A 264 -6.65 4.55 16.76
N LYS A 265 -5.87 4.45 17.84
CA LYS A 265 -4.45 4.07 17.77
C LYS A 265 -4.29 2.65 17.21
N ASP A 266 -5.14 1.72 17.64
CA ASP A 266 -5.10 0.34 17.15
C ASP A 266 -5.41 0.26 15.64
N ILE A 267 -6.44 0.99 15.19
CA ILE A 267 -6.76 1.12 13.76
C ILE A 267 -5.58 1.72 12.98
N ASN A 268 -4.92 2.75 13.53
CA ASN A 268 -3.77 3.37 12.88
C ASN A 268 -2.59 2.40 12.76
N ASN A 269 -2.33 1.59 13.79
CA ASN A 269 -1.30 0.56 13.78
C ASN A 269 -1.58 -0.52 12.73
N ILE A 270 -2.82 -1.04 12.68
CA ILE A 270 -3.24 -2.00 11.64
C ILE A 270 -3.06 -1.41 10.24
N THR A 271 -3.39 -0.14 10.06
CA THR A 271 -3.24 0.55 8.77
C THR A 271 -1.77 0.65 8.37
N LYS A 272 -0.88 0.97 9.31
CA LYS A 272 0.58 0.99 9.08
C LYS A 272 1.09 -0.40 8.71
N ASP A 273 0.66 -1.45 9.40
CA ASP A 273 1.06 -2.82 9.10
C ASP A 273 0.61 -3.25 7.71
N LEU A 274 -0.62 -2.90 7.31
CA LEU A 274 -1.13 -3.16 5.96
C LEU A 274 -0.30 -2.45 4.88
N LEU A 275 0.07 -1.18 5.11
CA LEU A 275 0.93 -0.43 4.20
C LEU A 275 2.33 -1.05 4.11
N ASN A 276 2.90 -1.48 5.23
CA ASN A 276 4.20 -2.15 5.27
C ASN A 276 4.18 -3.47 4.49
N ILE A 277 3.10 -4.26 4.61
CA ILE A 277 2.92 -5.48 3.81
C ILE A 277 2.89 -5.12 2.32
N ARG A 278 2.07 -4.15 1.90
CA ARG A 278 2.01 -3.73 0.49
C ARG A 278 3.34 -3.22 -0.04
N ASN A 279 4.06 -2.41 0.74
CA ASN A 279 5.39 -1.94 0.37
C ASN A 279 6.37 -3.12 0.17
N SER A 280 6.32 -4.13 1.05
CA SER A 280 7.15 -5.33 0.91
C SER A 280 6.79 -6.17 -0.32
N GLU A 281 5.50 -6.27 -0.67
CA GLU A 281 5.01 -6.96 -1.87
C GLU A 281 5.47 -6.26 -3.15
N VAL A 282 5.34 -4.92 -3.20
CA VAL A 282 5.81 -4.10 -4.32
C VAL A 282 7.30 -4.30 -4.53
N LYS A 283 8.10 -4.20 -3.46
CA LYS A 283 9.54 -4.44 -3.53
C LYS A 283 9.87 -5.84 -4.05
N ALA A 284 9.17 -6.87 -3.57
CA ALA A 284 9.37 -8.23 -4.06
C ALA A 284 9.00 -8.40 -5.54
N MET A 285 8.03 -7.62 -6.05
CA MET A 285 7.71 -7.60 -7.47
C MET A 285 8.78 -6.86 -8.30
N GLU A 286 9.29 -5.73 -7.80
CA GLU A 286 10.39 -4.98 -8.41
C GLU A 286 11.65 -5.85 -8.55
N ASP A 287 12.05 -6.54 -7.47
CA ASP A 287 13.22 -7.44 -7.47
C ASP A 287 13.07 -8.56 -8.52
N ARG A 288 11.86 -9.12 -8.69
CA ARG A 288 11.58 -10.15 -9.70
C ARG A 288 11.64 -9.60 -11.12
N LEU A 289 11.17 -8.37 -11.33
CA LEU A 289 11.20 -7.71 -12.62
C LEU A 289 12.64 -7.40 -13.03
N GLU A 290 13.45 -6.86 -12.12
CA GLU A 290 14.87 -6.60 -12.34
C GLU A 290 15.63 -7.90 -12.69
N ALA A 291 15.36 -8.99 -11.95
CA ALA A 291 15.95 -10.30 -12.25
C ALA A 291 15.52 -10.84 -13.63
N MET A 292 14.27 -10.60 -14.04
CA MET A 292 13.78 -10.99 -15.37
C MET A 292 14.45 -10.18 -16.48
N GLU A 293 14.58 -8.86 -16.31
CA GLU A 293 15.25 -7.97 -17.25
C GLU A 293 16.72 -8.33 -17.44
N ALA A 294 17.42 -8.64 -16.35
CA ALA A 294 18.80 -9.10 -16.40
C ALA A 294 18.94 -10.40 -17.22
N ARG A 295 18.03 -11.37 -17.02
CA ARG A 295 18.00 -12.61 -17.81
C ARG A 295 17.69 -12.36 -19.27
N TYR A 296 16.72 -11.50 -19.56
CA TYR A 296 16.36 -11.14 -20.93
C TYR A 296 17.55 -10.50 -21.67
N LYS A 297 18.26 -9.57 -21.01
CA LYS A 297 19.45 -8.93 -21.58
C LYS A 297 20.55 -9.96 -21.87
N ALA A 298 20.86 -10.84 -20.92
CA ALA A 298 21.85 -11.90 -21.10
C ALA A 298 21.48 -12.85 -22.26
N GLU A 299 20.21 -13.23 -22.36
CA GLU A 299 19.73 -14.12 -23.42
C GLU A 299 19.78 -13.42 -24.79
N LYS A 300 19.44 -12.13 -24.86
CA LYS A 300 19.57 -11.31 -26.07
C LYS A 300 21.02 -11.23 -26.55
N GLU A 301 21.97 -11.00 -25.63
CA GLU A 301 23.40 -10.98 -25.95
C GLU A 301 23.88 -12.35 -26.45
N ARG A 302 23.43 -13.44 -25.82
CA ARG A 302 23.73 -14.81 -26.26
C ARG A 302 23.22 -15.08 -27.68
N HIS A 303 21.98 -14.72 -27.98
CA HIS A 303 21.41 -14.89 -29.32
C HIS A 303 22.19 -14.09 -30.37
N SER A 304 22.56 -12.84 -30.06
CA SER A 304 23.38 -12.00 -30.92
C SER A 304 24.72 -12.68 -31.27
N LEU A 305 25.41 -13.21 -30.26
CA LEU A 305 26.69 -13.92 -30.45
C LEU A 305 26.53 -15.20 -31.28
N VAL A 306 25.46 -15.96 -31.07
CA VAL A 306 25.19 -17.18 -31.86
C VAL A 306 24.95 -16.82 -33.32
N LEU A 307 24.17 -15.76 -33.58
CA LEU A 307 23.92 -15.29 -34.94
C LEU A 307 25.21 -14.83 -35.62
N GLN A 308 26.03 -14.05 -34.93
CA GLN A 308 27.33 -13.61 -35.43
C GLN A 308 28.24 -14.81 -35.76
N ARG A 309 28.31 -15.81 -34.88
CA ARG A 309 29.09 -17.03 -35.11
C ARG A 309 28.60 -17.80 -36.34
N ALA A 310 27.28 -17.91 -36.51
CA ALA A 310 26.69 -18.56 -37.67
C ALA A 310 27.03 -17.82 -38.97
N GLN A 311 26.94 -16.48 -38.96
CA GLN A 311 27.33 -15.64 -40.10
C GLN A 311 28.81 -15.80 -40.45
N THR A 312 29.71 -15.77 -39.46
CA THR A 312 31.15 -16.00 -39.70
C THR A 312 31.39 -17.39 -40.29
N SER A 313 30.74 -18.42 -39.76
CA SER A 313 30.88 -19.78 -40.31
C SER A 313 30.36 -19.90 -41.74
N SER A 314 29.26 -19.23 -42.07
CA SER A 314 28.73 -19.19 -43.44
C SER A 314 29.73 -18.55 -44.39
N GLY A 315 30.28 -17.39 -44.02
CA GLY A 315 31.28 -16.69 -44.83
C GLY A 315 32.53 -17.54 -45.09
N LEU A 316 33.05 -18.21 -44.05
CA LEU A 316 34.20 -19.12 -44.21
C LEU A 316 33.89 -20.31 -45.13
N ASN A 317 32.69 -20.89 -45.03
CA ASN A 317 32.27 -21.98 -45.92
C ASN A 317 32.13 -21.52 -47.37
N ASP A 318 31.59 -20.32 -47.59
CA ASP A 318 31.47 -19.72 -48.92
C ASP A 318 32.86 -19.49 -49.55
N ASP A 319 33.81 -18.98 -48.76
CA ASP A 319 35.18 -18.77 -49.22
C ASP A 319 35.92 -20.09 -49.49
N LEU A 320 35.76 -21.09 -48.60
CA LEU A 320 36.30 -22.43 -48.82
C LEU A 320 35.74 -23.07 -50.11
N LYS A 321 34.45 -22.87 -50.39
CA LYS A 321 33.81 -23.36 -51.60
C LYS A 321 34.36 -22.67 -52.86
N LYS A 322 34.54 -21.35 -52.85
CA LYS A 322 35.17 -20.61 -53.96
C LYS A 322 36.60 -21.12 -54.22
N GLU A 323 37.37 -21.35 -53.16
CA GLU A 323 38.73 -21.87 -53.27
C GLU A 323 38.73 -23.28 -53.87
N TYR A 324 37.83 -24.15 -53.42
CA TYR A 324 37.64 -25.48 -53.98
C TYR A 324 37.26 -25.44 -55.48
N GLU A 325 36.32 -24.57 -55.87
CA GLU A 325 35.92 -24.38 -57.27
C GLU A 325 37.09 -23.88 -58.14
N THR A 326 37.89 -22.95 -57.60
CA THR A 326 39.10 -22.43 -58.25
C THR A 326 40.12 -23.55 -58.46
N GLN A 327 40.42 -24.33 -57.43
CA GLN A 327 41.33 -25.47 -57.52
C GLN A 327 40.81 -26.51 -58.52
N LEU A 328 39.52 -26.83 -58.49
CA LEU A 328 38.90 -27.77 -59.42
C LEU A 328 39.02 -27.29 -60.88
N ALA A 329 38.88 -25.99 -61.15
CA ALA A 329 39.09 -25.42 -62.47
C ALA A 329 40.54 -25.62 -62.93
N ILE A 330 41.51 -25.31 -62.08
CA ILE A 330 42.94 -25.52 -62.37
C ILE A 330 43.23 -27.00 -62.66
N PHE A 331 42.72 -27.93 -61.84
CA PHE A 331 42.91 -29.36 -62.07
C PHE A 331 42.30 -29.83 -63.39
N LYS A 332 41.12 -29.33 -63.77
CA LYS A 332 40.49 -29.64 -65.07
C LYS A 332 41.36 -29.15 -66.23
N GLU A 333 41.83 -27.91 -66.17
CA GLU A 333 42.73 -27.36 -67.20
C GLU A 333 44.04 -28.14 -67.31
N LEU A 334 44.64 -28.47 -66.16
CA LEU A 334 45.87 -29.22 -66.10
C LEU A 334 45.70 -30.62 -66.71
N ARG A 335 44.61 -31.31 -66.39
CA ARG A 335 44.27 -32.62 -66.96
C ARG A 335 44.17 -32.55 -68.49
N VAL A 336 43.49 -31.55 -69.04
CA VAL A 336 43.38 -31.35 -70.50
C VAL A 336 44.75 -31.14 -71.13
N LYS A 337 45.61 -30.30 -70.53
CA LYS A 337 46.98 -30.07 -71.01
C LYS A 337 47.83 -31.35 -70.99
N TYR A 338 47.73 -32.15 -69.93
CA TYR A 338 48.42 -33.44 -69.84
C TYR A 338 47.93 -34.41 -70.92
N GLU A 339 46.61 -34.49 -71.14
CA GLU A 339 46.03 -35.38 -72.14
C GLU A 339 46.45 -35.00 -73.56
N GLN A 340 46.47 -33.70 -73.88
CA GLN A 340 47.05 -33.17 -75.13
C GLN A 340 48.53 -33.54 -75.29
N ARG A 341 49.32 -33.41 -74.22
CA ARG A 341 50.75 -33.77 -74.23
C ARG A 341 50.94 -35.27 -74.48
N VAL A 342 50.14 -36.12 -73.83
CA VAL A 342 50.15 -37.57 -74.04
C VAL A 342 49.78 -37.91 -75.48
N GLN A 343 48.72 -37.31 -76.02
CA GLN A 343 48.32 -37.52 -77.43
C GLN A 343 49.43 -37.12 -78.42
N ALA A 344 50.09 -35.99 -78.19
CA ALA A 344 51.22 -35.55 -79.01
C ALA A 344 52.38 -36.56 -78.96
N LEU A 345 52.78 -37.00 -77.75
CA LEU A 345 53.85 -38.00 -77.57
C LEU A 345 53.49 -39.36 -78.19
N VAL A 346 52.23 -39.79 -78.13
CA VAL A 346 51.76 -41.03 -78.76
C VAL A 346 51.85 -40.92 -80.27
N SER A 347 51.43 -39.78 -80.84
CA SER A 347 51.49 -39.52 -82.28
C SER A 347 52.93 -39.49 -82.79
N GLU A 348 53.83 -38.82 -82.08
CA GLU A 348 55.27 -38.80 -82.37
C GLU A 348 55.89 -40.20 -82.32
N ASN A 349 55.59 -40.98 -81.27
CA ASN A 349 56.06 -42.37 -81.17
C ASN A 349 55.54 -43.25 -82.32
N GLN A 350 54.30 -43.02 -82.77
CA GLN A 350 53.73 -43.74 -83.90
C GLN A 350 54.47 -43.39 -85.21
N GLN A 351 54.71 -42.10 -85.46
CA GLN A 351 55.51 -41.65 -86.60
C GLN A 351 56.92 -42.25 -86.58
N LEU A 352 57.59 -42.26 -85.43
CA LEU A 352 58.91 -42.88 -85.27
C LEU A 352 58.89 -44.40 -85.54
N LYS A 353 57.84 -45.11 -85.10
CA LYS A 353 57.66 -46.54 -85.42
C LYS A 353 57.47 -46.78 -86.91
N ASP A 354 56.70 -45.94 -87.59
CA ASP A 354 56.43 -46.09 -89.02
C ASP A 354 57.68 -45.78 -89.85
N LEU A 355 58.47 -44.76 -89.47
CA LEU A 355 59.80 -44.50 -90.03
C LEU A 355 60.77 -45.69 -89.84
N ARG A 356 60.73 -46.35 -88.67
CA ARG A 356 61.53 -47.54 -88.40
C ARG A 356 61.11 -48.75 -89.25
N LYS A 357 59.81 -48.91 -89.52
CA LYS A 357 59.31 -49.95 -90.45
C LYS A 357 59.72 -49.68 -91.88
N MET A 358 59.68 -48.42 -92.32
CA MET A 358 60.13 -48.05 -93.66
C MET A 358 61.64 -48.31 -93.84
N THR A 359 62.47 -47.90 -92.88
CA THR A 359 63.92 -48.16 -92.94
C THR A 359 64.29 -49.65 -92.89
N THR A 360 63.55 -50.47 -92.14
CA THR A 360 63.77 -51.93 -92.13
C THR A 360 63.36 -52.62 -93.42
N ASN A 361 62.32 -52.13 -94.11
CA ASN A 361 61.89 -52.67 -95.41
C ASN A 361 62.80 -52.25 -96.59
N THR A 362 63.59 -51.18 -96.47
CA THR A 362 64.55 -50.75 -97.51
C THR A 362 65.92 -51.45 -97.38
N THR A 363 66.15 -52.25 -96.33
CA THR A 363 67.46 -52.89 -96.04
C THR A 363 67.43 -54.41 -96.16
N SER A 364 66.38 -54.99 -96.77
CA SER A 364 66.31 -56.37 -97.29
C SER A 364 66.08 -56.30 -98.79
#